data_AF-A0A7S3UIZ2-F1
#
_entry.id   AF-A0A7S3UIZ2-F1
#
_cell.length_a   1.000
_cell.length_b   1.000
_cell.length_c   1.000
_cell.angle_alpha   90.00
_cell.angle_beta   90.00
_cell.angle_gamma   90.00
#
_symmetry.space_group_name_H-M   'P 1'
#
loop_
_entity.id
_entity.type
_entity.pdbx_description
1 polymer ?
#
loop_
_entity_poly.entity_id
_entity_poly.type
_entity_poly.pdbx_seq_one_letter_code
_entity_poly.pdbx_strand_id
1 'polypeptide(L)'
;RHQLASRQKLGLLEKHKDYSKRAKDYHKKEDMLNNLRQKAAFRNKDEFYYRMKSSKQKDGDVIHSGAKLDRDQLKLVDTQDLRYVTSRRVIDEKKIEKMKKNLHLL
;
A
#
# COMPACT_ATOMS: atom_id res chain seq x y z
N ARG A 1 2.86 -36.52 -0.66
CA ARG A 1 1.74 -36.77 -1.60
C ARG A 1 1.16 -35.45 -2.08
N HIS A 2 1.04 -35.28 -3.40
CA HIS A 2 0.50 -34.05 -4.04
C HIS A 2 -1.04 -34.01 -4.02
N GLN A 3 -1.62 -32.88 -4.43
CA GLN A 3 -3.06 -32.73 -4.66
C GLN A 3 -3.51 -33.65 -5.82
N LEU A 4 -4.75 -34.15 -5.77
CA LEU A 4 -5.30 -34.95 -6.87
C LEU A 4 -5.47 -34.09 -8.14
N ALA A 5 -5.22 -34.66 -9.32
CA ALA A 5 -5.30 -33.97 -10.61
C ALA A 5 -6.68 -33.30 -10.82
N SER A 6 -7.77 -34.00 -10.50
CA SER A 6 -9.15 -33.47 -10.59
C SER A 6 -9.44 -32.29 -9.66
N ARG A 7 -8.58 -32.06 -8.65
CA ARG A 7 -8.72 -31.01 -7.63
C ARG A 7 -7.62 -29.95 -7.70
N GLN A 8 -6.78 -29.94 -8.73
CA GLN A 8 -5.72 -28.94 -8.90
C GLN A 8 -6.24 -27.49 -8.90
N LYS A 9 -7.47 -27.26 -9.37
CA LYS A 9 -8.13 -25.94 -9.34
C LYS A 9 -8.27 -25.32 -7.94
N LEU A 10 -8.21 -26.13 -6.88
CA LEU A 10 -8.31 -25.67 -5.48
C LEU A 10 -6.95 -25.26 -4.89
N GLY A 11 -5.88 -25.34 -5.67
CA GLY A 11 -4.53 -25.04 -5.23
C GLY A 11 -3.86 -26.19 -4.48
N LEU A 12 -2.83 -25.85 -3.70
CA LEU A 12 -2.00 -26.82 -2.99
C LEU A 12 -2.80 -27.53 -1.89
N LEU A 13 -2.64 -28.86 -1.79
CA LEU A 13 -3.23 -29.64 -0.71
C LEU A 13 -2.44 -29.44 0.59
N GLU A 14 -2.98 -28.63 1.51
CA GLU A 14 -2.38 -28.40 2.83
C GLU A 14 -2.06 -29.72 3.54
N LYS A 15 -0.88 -29.77 4.18
CA LYS A 15 -0.45 -30.87 5.04
C LYS A 15 -0.38 -30.41 6.49
N HIS A 16 -0.11 -31.33 7.41
CA HIS A 16 -0.06 -31.03 8.84
C HIS A 16 0.89 -29.87 9.19
N LYS A 17 2.03 -29.75 8.50
CA LYS A 17 2.96 -28.62 8.67
C LYS A 17 2.33 -27.28 8.29
N ASP A 18 1.56 -27.24 7.20
CA ASP A 18 0.90 -26.03 6.73
C ASP A 18 -0.27 -25.67 7.65
N TYR A 19 -1.06 -26.67 8.05
CA TYR A 19 -2.09 -26.52 9.08
C TYR A 19 -1.54 -25.96 10.38
N SER A 20 -0.42 -26.50 10.88
CA SER A 20 0.20 -26.03 12.13
C SER A 20 0.62 -24.57 12.04
N LYS A 21 1.19 -24.13 10.89
CA LYS A 21 1.51 -22.72 10.65
C LYS A 21 0.26 -21.85 10.60
N ARG A 22 -0.78 -22.29 9.89
CA ARG A 22 -2.05 -21.57 9.76
C ARG A 22 -2.77 -21.44 11.10
N ALA A 23 -2.83 -22.49 11.90
CA ALA A 23 -3.42 -22.48 13.23
C ALA A 23 -2.68 -21.52 14.18
N LYS A 24 -1.34 -21.53 14.16
CA LYS A 24 -0.54 -20.57 14.94
C LYS A 24 -0.80 -19.12 14.54
N ASP A 25 -0.88 -18.83 13.24
CA ASP A 25 -1.21 -17.47 12.75
C ASP A 25 -2.62 -17.05 13.16
N TYR A 26 -3.59 -17.95 13.03
CA TYR A 26 -4.98 -17.70 13.45
C TYR A 26 -5.08 -17.38 14.94
N HIS A 27 -4.50 -18.22 15.81
CA HIS A 27 -4.53 -17.98 17.26
C HIS A 27 -3.82 -16.67 17.64
N LYS A 28 -2.68 -16.36 17.01
CA LYS A 28 -1.99 -15.07 17.22
C LYS A 28 -2.89 -13.87 16.91
N LYS A 29 -3.67 -13.95 15.82
CA LYS A 29 -4.62 -12.89 15.43
C LYS A 29 -5.79 -12.81 16.40
N GLU A 30 -6.36 -13.95 16.79
CA GLU A 30 -7.44 -14.01 17.79
C GLU A 30 -7.02 -13.41 19.12
N ASP A 31 -5.83 -13.76 19.63
CA ASP A 31 -5.29 -13.21 20.87
C ASP A 31 -5.10 -11.70 20.78
N MET A 32 -4.59 -11.21 19.64
CA MET A 32 -4.46 -9.78 19.38
C MET A 32 -5.82 -9.07 19.37
N LEU A 33 -6.83 -9.64 18.70
CA LEU A 33 -8.18 -9.08 18.66
C LEU A 33 -8.83 -9.07 20.04
N ASN A 34 -8.65 -10.11 20.84
CA ASN A 34 -9.16 -10.17 22.21
C ASN A 34 -8.52 -9.11 23.10
N ASN A 35 -7.21 -8.91 22.99
CA ASN A 35 -6.52 -7.84 23.69
C ASN A 35 -7.00 -6.44 23.26
N LEU A 36 -7.27 -6.23 21.97
CA LEU A 36 -7.83 -4.96 21.48
C LEU A 36 -9.26 -4.73 22.00
N ARG A 37 -10.10 -5.76 22.03
CA ARG A 37 -11.46 -5.70 22.61
C ARG A 37 -11.42 -5.33 24.09
N GLN A 38 -10.53 -5.95 24.86
CA GLN A 38 -10.37 -5.62 26.28
C GLN A 38 -9.91 -4.16 26.47
N LYS A 39 -8.90 -3.71 25.72
CA LYS A 39 -8.45 -2.30 25.76
C LYS A 39 -9.56 -1.32 25.40
N ALA A 40 -10.38 -1.64 24.40
CA ALA A 40 -11.51 -0.81 24.03
C ALA A 40 -12.60 -0.78 25.13
N ALA A 41 -12.86 -1.90 25.79
CA ALA A 41 -13.84 -2.00 26.88
C ALA A 41 -13.40 -1.23 28.14
N PHE A 42 -12.10 -1.25 28.47
CA PHE A 42 -11.53 -0.55 29.63
C PHE A 42 -11.08 0.89 29.32
N ARG A 43 -11.48 1.46 28.19
CA ARG A 43 -11.10 2.82 27.80
C ARG A 43 -11.72 3.86 28.74
N ASN A 44 -10.90 4.75 29.29
CA ASN A 44 -11.39 5.88 30.08
C ASN A 44 -11.94 6.96 29.13
N LYS A 45 -13.19 7.39 29.34
CA LYS A 45 -13.85 8.41 28.50
C LYS A 45 -13.20 9.79 28.64
N ASP A 46 -12.56 10.06 29.78
CA ASP A 46 -11.93 11.33 30.11
C ASP A 46 -10.41 11.33 29.86
N GLU A 47 -9.88 10.31 29.17
CA GLU A 47 -8.45 10.23 28.86
C GLU A 47 -8.02 11.39 27.94
N PHE A 48 -6.91 12.04 28.29
CA PHE A 48 -6.35 13.12 27.50
C PHE A 48 -4.86 12.88 27.24
N TYR A 49 -4.50 12.83 25.96
CA TYR A 49 -3.11 12.82 25.50
C TYR A 49 -2.83 14.09 24.71
N TYR A 50 -1.68 14.74 24.93
CA TYR A 50 -1.32 15.97 24.22
C TYR A 50 -1.32 15.83 22.68
N ARG A 51 -1.07 14.63 22.16
CA ARG A 51 -1.15 14.35 20.71
C ARG A 51 -2.56 14.48 20.14
N MET A 52 -3.61 14.37 20.97
CA MET A 52 -5.01 14.58 20.56
C MET A 52 -5.26 16.00 20.04
N LYS A 53 -4.43 16.98 20.44
CA LYS A 53 -4.53 18.37 19.93
C LYS A 53 -4.16 18.50 18.44
N SER A 54 -3.27 17.63 17.94
CA SER A 54 -2.77 17.69 16.55
C SER A 54 -3.32 16.58 15.67
N SER A 55 -3.59 15.40 16.24
CA SER A 55 -4.22 14.29 15.53
C SER A 55 -5.70 14.56 15.27
N LYS A 56 -6.16 14.27 14.05
CA LYS A 56 -7.59 14.35 13.70
C LYS A 56 -8.16 12.94 13.56
N GLN A 57 -9.36 12.73 14.08
CA GLN A 57 -10.16 11.53 13.86
C GLN A 57 -11.41 11.90 13.07
N LYS A 58 -11.83 11.04 12.15
CA LYS A 58 -13.08 11.16 11.41
C LYS A 58 -13.73 9.79 11.29
N ASP A 59 -15.01 9.68 11.63
CA ASP A 59 -15.79 8.44 11.56
C ASP A 59 -15.14 7.24 12.28
N GLY A 60 -14.34 7.50 13.32
CA GLY A 60 -13.63 6.47 14.10
C GLY A 60 -12.20 6.19 13.65
N ASP A 61 -11.79 6.65 12.47
CA ASP A 61 -10.44 6.44 11.94
C ASP A 61 -9.53 7.65 12.16
N VAL A 62 -8.25 7.38 12.45
CA VAL A 62 -7.22 8.42 12.58
C VAL A 62 -6.84 8.92 11.18
N ILE A 63 -7.10 10.19 10.90
CA ILE A 63 -6.65 10.82 9.66
C ILE A 63 -5.18 11.22 9.82
N HIS A 64 -4.32 10.55 9.08
CA HIS A 64 -2.97 11.02 8.83
C HIS A 64 -2.99 12.05 7.71
N SER A 65 -3.08 13.33 8.06
CA SER A 65 -2.86 14.39 7.07
C SER A 65 -1.37 14.42 6.71
N GLY A 66 -1.06 14.21 5.43
CA GLY A 66 0.28 14.48 4.91
C GLY A 66 0.70 15.93 5.16
N ALA A 67 2.01 16.19 5.13
CA ALA A 67 2.52 17.54 5.24
C ALA A 67 1.91 18.42 4.13
N LYS A 68 1.28 19.53 4.52
CA LYS A 68 0.82 20.52 3.55
C LYS A 68 2.07 21.23 3.01
N LEU A 69 2.28 21.16 1.70
CA LEU A 69 3.32 21.92 1.02
C LEU A 69 2.90 23.38 0.92
N ASP A 70 3.84 24.28 1.15
CA ASP A 70 3.63 25.71 0.91
C ASP A 70 3.53 26.00 -0.60
N ARG A 71 2.95 27.15 -0.99
CA ARG A 71 2.72 27.50 -2.40
C ARG A 71 4.01 27.51 -3.22
N ASP A 72 5.12 27.94 -2.63
CA ASP A 72 6.39 27.98 -3.34
C ASP A 72 7.01 26.58 -3.49
N GLN A 73 6.77 25.68 -2.53
CA GLN A 73 7.13 24.27 -2.65
C GLN A 73 6.31 23.58 -3.74
N LEU A 74 5.00 23.88 -3.83
CA LEU A 74 4.13 23.36 -4.89
C LEU A 74 4.62 23.79 -6.28
N LYS A 75 4.91 25.09 -6.48
CA LYS A 75 5.47 25.61 -7.75
C LYS A 75 6.76 24.90 -8.15
N LEU A 76 7.63 24.63 -7.18
CA LEU A 76 8.89 23.92 -7.44
C LEU A 76 8.63 22.50 -7.93
N VAL A 77 7.72 21.76 -7.28
CA VAL A 77 7.31 20.41 -7.70
C VAL A 77 6.72 20.43 -9.11
N ASP A 78 5.78 21.35 -9.38
CA ASP A 78 5.16 21.50 -10.70
C ASP A 78 6.20 21.78 -11.79
N THR A 79 7.20 22.61 -11.49
CA THR A 79 8.30 22.92 -12.41
C THR A 79 9.17 21.70 -12.68
N GLN A 80 9.46 20.90 -11.65
CA GLN A 80 10.23 19.66 -11.79
C GLN A 80 9.46 18.63 -12.63
N ASP A 81 8.16 18.46 -12.39
CA ASP A 81 7.30 17.55 -13.14
C ASP A 81 7.20 17.96 -14.60
N LEU A 82 7.02 19.27 -14.88
CA LEU A 82 7.01 19.78 -16.25
C LEU A 82 8.34 19.49 -16.96
N ARG A 83 9.48 19.68 -16.29
CA ARG A 83 10.81 19.34 -16.85
C ARG A 83 10.96 17.85 -17.10
N TYR A 84 10.46 17.01 -16.20
CA TYR A 84 10.52 15.57 -16.36
C TYR A 84 9.69 15.12 -17.58
N VAL A 85 8.43 15.53 -17.66
CA VAL A 85 7.51 15.17 -18.75
C VAL A 85 8.04 15.65 -20.10
N THR A 86 8.54 16.89 -20.18
CA THR A 86 9.11 17.43 -21.42
C THR A 86 10.37 16.67 -21.85
N SER A 87 11.27 16.34 -20.91
CA SER A 87 12.45 15.52 -21.20
C SER A 87 12.08 14.13 -21.71
N ARG A 88 11.05 13.50 -21.12
CA ARG A 88 10.57 12.18 -21.51
C ARG A 88 9.96 12.20 -22.91
N ARG A 89 9.17 13.24 -23.22
CA ARG A 89 8.62 13.45 -24.56
C ARG A 89 9.71 13.53 -25.62
N VAL A 90 10.76 14.34 -25.39
CA VAL A 90 11.88 14.48 -26.34
C VAL A 90 12.61 13.16 -26.54
N ILE A 91 12.83 12.39 -25.47
CA ILE A 91 13.47 11.06 -25.57
C ILE A 91 12.62 10.12 -26.43
N ASP A 92 11.31 10.10 -26.20
CA ASP A 92 10.42 9.19 -26.92
C ASP A 92 10.19 9.63 -28.38
N GLU A 93 10.14 10.94 -28.67
CA GLU A 93 10.16 11.49 -30.04
C GLU A 93 11.40 11.03 -30.82
N LYS A 94 12.60 11.15 -30.22
CA LYS A 94 13.85 10.68 -30.86
C LYS A 94 13.85 9.18 -31.12
N LYS A 95 13.26 8.37 -30.24
CA LYS A 95 13.09 6.93 -30.47
C LYS A 95 12.16 6.68 -31.66
N ILE A 96 11.04 7.39 -31.75
CA ILE A 96 10.09 7.27 -32.86
C ILE A 96 10.76 7.64 -34.18
N GLU A 97 11.51 8.74 -34.24
CA GLU A 97 12.24 9.15 -35.44
C GLU A 97 13.26 8.09 -35.88
N LYS A 98 14.02 7.52 -34.93
CA LYS A 98 14.97 6.45 -35.22
C LYS A 98 14.28 5.20 -35.77
N MET A 99 13.14 4.81 -35.18
CA MET A 99 12.35 3.67 -35.66
C MET A 99 11.80 3.92 -37.07
N LYS A 100 11.27 5.12 -37.35
CA LYS A 100 10.78 5.50 -38.70
C LYS A 100 11.90 5.47 -39.75
N LYS A 101 13.09 5.98 -39.42
CA LYS A 101 14.26 5.92 -40.33
C LYS A 101 14.68 4.49 -40.65
N ASN A 102 14.69 3.61 -39.65
CA ASN A 102 15.03 2.20 -39.84
C ASN A 102 13.93 1.40 -40.55
N LEU A 103 12.67 1.86 -40.53
CA LEU A 103 11.57 1.22 -41.22
C LEU A 103 11.70 1.33 -42.75
N HIS A 104 12.30 2.41 -43.26
CA HIS A 104 12.57 2.58 -44.69
C HIS A 104 13.72 1.68 -45.23
N LEU A 105 14.43 0.96 -44.36
CA LEU A 105 15.52 0.03 -44.69
C LEU A 105 15.09 -1.44 -44.69
N LEU A 106 13.77 -1.70 -44.63
CA LEU A 106 13.11 -3.00 -44.83
C LEU A 106 12.16 -2.90 -46.03
#